data_AF-A0A934PSJ3-F1
#
_entry.id   AF-A0A934PSJ3-F1
#
_cell.length_a   1.000
_cell.length_b   1.000
_cell.length_c   1.000
_cell.angle_alpha   90.00
_cell.angle_beta   90.00
_cell.angle_gamma   90.00
#
_symmetry.space_group_name_H-M   'P 1'
#
loop_
_entity.id
_entity.type
_entity.pdbx_description
1 polymer ?
#
loop_
_entity_poly.entity_id
_entity_poly.type
_entity_poly.pdbx_seq_one_letter_code
_entity_poly.pdbx_strand_id
1 'polypeptide(L)'
;MKVTAVVVGYLIFVLSAVALFRFTGQKPHAPASVGFQVVTAVYGIFFSVLSGFVLQLIARSGTIGLNVVLAMVIAVFAAFSMFKSDGSTWTQWQAIVLFAPSSVLGGYVYLNRKKKS
;
A
#
# COMPACT_ATOMS: atom_id res chain seq x y z
N MET A 1 18.32 3.02 8.77
CA MET A 1 17.44 3.55 9.84
C MET A 1 16.02 3.02 9.63
N LYS A 2 15.33 2.56 10.69
CA LYS A 2 14.00 1.91 10.58
C LYS A 2 12.92 2.86 10.06
N VAL A 3 12.94 4.12 10.49
CA VAL A 3 11.99 5.15 10.03
C VAL A 3 12.10 5.39 8.52
N THR A 4 13.31 5.53 7.99
CA THR A 4 13.55 5.69 6.54
C THR A 4 12.95 4.55 5.74
N ALA A 5 13.04 3.32 6.23
CA ALA A 5 12.47 2.15 5.55
C ALA A 5 10.93 2.22 5.48
N VAL A 6 10.27 2.66 6.56
CA VAL A 6 8.81 2.88 6.58
C VAL A 6 8.42 3.98 5.60
N VAL A 7 9.15 5.10 5.61
CA VAL A 7 8.91 6.23 4.69
C VAL A 7 9.06 5.78 3.23
N VAL A 8 10.15 5.10 2.88
CA VAL A 8 10.38 4.61 1.52
C VAL A 8 9.30 3.60 1.11
N GLY A 9 8.94 2.67 1.98
CA GLY A 9 7.84 1.74 1.74
C GLY A 9 6.53 2.47 1.46
N TYR A 10 6.17 3.45 2.28
CA TYR A 10 4.96 4.25 2.07
C TYR A 10 5.00 5.05 0.76
N LEU A 11 6.16 5.65 0.42
CA LEU A 11 6.33 6.40 -0.83
C LEU A 11 6.13 5.53 -2.08
N ILE A 12 6.64 4.30 -2.09
CA ILE A 12 6.42 3.37 -3.20
C ILE A 12 4.91 3.17 -3.43
N PHE A 13 4.16 2.96 -2.36
CA PHE A 13 2.72 2.76 -2.43
C PHE A 13 2.01 4.03 -2.93
N VAL A 14 2.24 5.18 -2.29
CA VAL A 14 1.55 6.43 -2.65
C VAL A 14 1.89 6.90 -4.05
N LEU A 15 3.19 6.91 -4.42
CA LEU A 15 3.60 7.39 -5.74
C LEU A 15 3.06 6.50 -6.85
N SER A 16 3.02 5.18 -6.65
CA SER A 16 2.43 4.25 -7.63
C SER A 16 0.92 4.47 -7.80
N ALA A 17 0.19 4.77 -6.72
CA ALA A 17 -1.23 5.11 -6.76
C ALA A 17 -1.47 6.44 -7.48
N VAL A 18 -0.69 7.47 -7.15
CA VAL A 18 -0.75 8.78 -7.83
C VAL A 18 -0.46 8.61 -9.32
N ALA A 19 0.53 7.81 -9.69
CA ALA A 19 0.85 7.51 -11.09
C ALA A 19 -0.35 6.86 -11.81
N LEU A 20 -0.98 5.83 -11.23
CA LEU A 20 -2.15 5.17 -11.80
C LEU A 20 -3.27 6.18 -12.13
N PHE A 21 -3.67 6.99 -11.17
CA PHE A 21 -4.76 7.96 -11.36
C PHE A 21 -4.39 9.10 -12.31
N ARG A 22 -3.13 9.55 -12.31
CA ARG A 22 -2.68 10.57 -13.27
C ARG A 22 -2.64 10.05 -14.70
N PHE A 23 -2.10 8.85 -14.92
CA PHE A 23 -2.00 8.28 -16.28
C PHE A 23 -3.35 7.87 -16.86
N THR A 24 -4.30 7.45 -16.01
CA THR A 24 -5.64 7.05 -16.46
C THR A 24 -6.61 8.22 -16.55
N GLY A 25 -6.28 9.37 -15.95
CA GLY A 25 -7.20 10.52 -15.83
C GLY A 25 -8.37 10.28 -14.86
N GLN A 26 -8.46 9.09 -14.24
CA GLN A 26 -9.53 8.77 -13.30
C GLN A 26 -9.31 9.54 -11.98
N LYS A 27 -10.35 10.24 -11.52
CA LYS A 27 -10.30 10.91 -10.21
C LYS A 27 -10.45 9.87 -9.08
N PRO A 28 -9.58 9.84 -8.06
CA PRO A 28 -9.59 8.83 -6.99
C PRO A 28 -10.89 8.77 -6.15
N HIS A 29 -11.62 9.90 -6.08
CA HIS A 29 -12.87 10.03 -5.32
C HIS A 29 -14.11 10.10 -6.23
N ALA A 30 -13.94 9.95 -7.54
CA ALA A 30 -15.07 9.83 -8.44
C ALA A 30 -15.53 8.37 -8.52
N PRO A 31 -16.82 8.13 -8.81
CA PRO A 31 -17.27 6.82 -9.24
C PRO A 31 -16.41 6.28 -10.40
N ALA A 32 -16.10 4.99 -10.35
CA ALA A 32 -15.35 4.29 -11.38
C ALA A 32 -16.10 3.01 -11.78
N SER A 33 -15.93 2.58 -13.03
CA SER A 33 -16.48 1.30 -13.48
C SER A 33 -15.92 0.14 -12.64
N VAL A 34 -16.69 -0.93 -12.47
CA VAL A 34 -16.26 -2.12 -11.71
C VAL A 34 -14.94 -2.67 -12.26
N GLY A 35 -14.80 -2.72 -13.59
CA GLY A 35 -13.56 -3.15 -14.24
C GLY A 35 -12.35 -2.31 -13.82
N PHE A 36 -12.48 -0.99 -13.78
CA PHE A 36 -11.40 -0.11 -13.33
C PHE A 36 -11.07 -0.31 -11.85
N GLN A 37 -12.08 -0.52 -11.00
CA GLN A 37 -11.88 -0.80 -9.59
C GLN A 37 -11.12 -2.12 -9.36
N VAL A 38 -11.42 -3.17 -10.14
CA VAL A 38 -10.71 -4.45 -10.08
C VAL A 38 -9.26 -4.31 -10.53
N VAL A 39 -9.01 -3.62 -11.65
CA VAL A 39 -7.64 -3.34 -12.11
C VAL A 39 -6.85 -2.56 -11.06
N THR A 40 -7.47 -1.55 -10.46
CA THR A 40 -6.86 -0.75 -9.38
C THR A 40 -6.56 -1.60 -8.16
N ALA A 41 -7.44 -2.54 -7.80
CA ALA A 41 -7.22 -3.45 -6.69
C ALA A 41 -6.00 -4.36 -6.95
N VAL A 42 -5.91 -4.98 -8.14
CA VAL A 42 -4.77 -5.85 -8.50
C VAL A 42 -3.46 -5.05 -8.52
N TYR A 43 -3.48 -3.87 -9.14
CA TYR A 43 -2.34 -2.97 -9.21
C TYR A 43 -1.89 -2.52 -7.80
N GLY A 44 -2.83 -2.09 -6.96
CA GLY A 44 -2.55 -1.63 -5.60
C GLY A 44 -2.05 -2.75 -4.68
N ILE A 45 -2.57 -3.97 -4.81
CA ILE A 45 -2.05 -5.14 -4.09
C ILE A 45 -0.59 -5.38 -4.46
N PHE A 46 -0.26 -5.41 -5.76
CA PHE A 46 1.10 -5.63 -6.24
C PHE A 46 2.08 -4.61 -5.65
N PHE A 47 1.77 -3.30 -5.78
CA PHE A 47 2.65 -2.25 -5.25
C PHE A 47 2.70 -2.23 -3.73
N SER A 48 1.63 -2.61 -3.05
CA SER A 48 1.63 -2.72 -1.60
C SER A 48 2.54 -3.86 -1.10
N VAL A 49 2.48 -5.04 -1.75
CA VAL A 49 3.42 -6.14 -1.49
C VAL A 49 4.86 -5.66 -1.74
N LEU A 50 5.11 -4.96 -2.84
CA LEU A 50 6.43 -4.41 -3.16
C LEU A 50 6.93 -3.42 -2.08
N SER A 51 6.07 -2.51 -1.61
CA SER A 51 6.36 -1.59 -0.51
C SER A 51 6.80 -2.33 0.76
N GLY A 52 6.07 -3.36 1.14
CA GLY A 52 6.39 -4.18 2.31
C GLY A 52 7.71 -4.93 2.19
N PHE A 53 8.00 -5.45 0.99
CA PHE A 53 9.23 -6.13 0.67
C PHE A 53 10.43 -5.18 0.75
N VAL A 54 10.33 -4.01 0.08
CA VAL A 54 11.41 -3.00 0.06
C VAL A 54 11.65 -2.42 1.45
N LEU A 55 10.60 -2.20 2.23
CA LEU A 55 10.75 -1.82 3.64
C LEU A 55 11.66 -2.79 4.37
N GLN A 56 11.42 -4.11 4.24
CA GLN A 56 12.25 -5.09 4.94
C GLN A 56 13.69 -5.16 4.41
N LEU A 57 13.86 -5.00 3.10
CA LEU A 57 15.18 -4.92 2.48
C LEU A 57 16.02 -3.78 3.07
N ILE A 58 15.42 -2.60 3.25
CA ILE A 58 16.09 -1.41 3.80
C ILE A 58 16.25 -1.50 5.32
N ALA A 59 15.20 -1.91 6.02
CA ALA A 59 15.21 -1.98 7.48
C ALA A 59 16.15 -3.07 8.01
N ARG A 60 16.38 -4.12 7.21
CA ARG A 60 17.09 -5.35 7.58
C ARG A 60 16.56 -5.95 8.90
N SER A 61 15.27 -5.75 9.18
CA SER A 61 14.64 -6.28 10.38
C SER A 61 14.47 -7.79 10.26
N GLY A 62 14.54 -8.49 11.39
CA GLY A 62 14.20 -9.93 11.49
C GLY A 62 12.72 -10.17 11.82
N THR A 63 11.93 -9.12 12.02
CA THR A 63 10.55 -9.20 12.50
C THR A 63 9.58 -8.45 11.59
N ILE A 64 8.31 -8.86 11.58
CA ILE A 64 7.24 -8.26 10.77
C ILE A 64 6.70 -6.93 11.32
N GLY A 65 7.11 -6.53 12.53
CA GLY A 65 6.52 -5.38 13.23
C GLY A 65 6.56 -4.07 12.43
N LEU A 66 7.64 -3.80 11.68
CA LEU A 66 7.71 -2.60 10.85
C LEU A 66 6.74 -2.62 9.66
N ASN A 67 6.38 -3.80 9.15
CA ASN A 67 5.34 -3.91 8.12
C ASN A 67 3.95 -3.66 8.69
N VAL A 68 3.70 -4.06 9.94
CA VAL A 68 2.44 -3.72 10.63
C VAL A 68 2.34 -2.21 10.80
N VAL A 69 3.45 -1.53 11.15
CA VAL A 69 3.49 -0.06 11.18
C VAL A 69 3.19 0.54 9.81
N LEU A 70 3.80 0.03 8.73
CA LEU A 70 3.48 0.49 7.38
C LEU A 70 1.99 0.29 7.02
N ALA A 71 1.43 -0.88 7.34
CA ALA A 71 0.02 -1.17 7.11
C ALA A 71 -0.89 -0.19 7.87
N MET A 72 -0.57 0.13 9.12
CA MET A 72 -1.28 1.15 9.90
C MET A 72 -1.17 2.53 9.27
N VAL A 73 0.02 2.92 8.78
CA VAL A 73 0.21 4.20 8.10
C VAL A 73 -0.69 4.29 6.86
N ILE A 74 -0.73 3.24 6.02
CA ILE A 74 -1.61 3.17 4.84
C ILE A 74 -3.08 3.29 5.26
N ALA A 75 -3.51 2.51 6.25
CA ALA A 75 -4.90 2.49 6.70
C ALA A 75 -5.33 3.83 7.33
N VAL A 76 -4.48 4.46 8.14
CA VAL A 76 -4.76 5.76 8.77
C VAL A 76 -4.89 6.86 7.72
N PHE A 77 -3.99 6.92 6.74
CA PHE A 77 -4.11 7.91 5.66
C PHE A 77 -5.33 7.67 4.78
N ALA A 78 -5.69 6.41 4.52
CA ALA A 78 -6.92 6.08 3.80
C ALA A 78 -8.17 6.47 4.59
N ALA A 79 -8.23 6.16 5.89
CA ALA A 79 -9.33 6.54 6.76
C ALA A 79 -9.46 8.07 6.85
N PHE A 80 -8.35 8.79 7.03
CA PHE A 80 -8.34 10.25 7.02
C PHE A 80 -8.81 10.82 5.67
N SER A 81 -8.43 10.18 4.56
CA SER A 81 -8.91 10.55 3.23
C SER A 81 -10.41 10.31 3.05
N MET A 82 -11.03 9.32 3.71
CA MET A 82 -12.49 9.12 3.68
C MET A 82 -13.23 10.29 4.33
N PHE A 83 -12.75 10.77 5.48
CA PHE A 83 -13.39 11.90 6.18
C PHE A 83 -13.32 13.21 5.40
N LYS A 84 -12.39 13.33 4.44
CA LYS A 84 -12.24 14.51 3.58
C LYS A 84 -12.88 14.35 2.21
N SER A 85 -13.40 13.18 1.85
CA SER A 85 -13.96 12.96 0.53
C SER A 85 -15.47 13.18 0.54
N ASP A 86 -15.93 14.17 -0.23
CA ASP A 86 -17.37 14.40 -0.50
C ASP A 86 -17.91 13.46 -1.60
N GLY A 87 -17.06 12.58 -2.13
CA GLY A 87 -17.34 11.68 -3.25
C GLY A 87 -17.30 10.19 -2.89
N SER A 88 -17.02 9.36 -3.88
CA SER A 88 -16.92 7.91 -3.70
C SER A 88 -15.68 7.53 -2.88
N THR A 89 -15.85 6.56 -1.97
CA THR A 89 -14.83 6.11 -1.02
C THR A 89 -14.20 4.76 -1.36
N TRP A 90 -14.42 4.26 -2.58
CA TRP A 90 -14.00 2.92 -2.98
C TRP A 90 -12.47 2.72 -2.90
N THR A 91 -11.69 3.74 -3.25
CA THR A 91 -10.22 3.67 -3.20
C THR A 91 -9.71 3.56 -1.77
N GLN A 92 -10.34 4.26 -0.84
CA GLN A 92 -9.99 4.19 0.58
C GLN A 92 -10.36 2.84 1.20
N TRP A 93 -11.53 2.29 0.84
CA TRP A 93 -11.90 0.93 1.25
C TRP A 93 -10.91 -0.12 0.74
N GLN A 94 -10.49 -0.03 -0.52
CA GLN A 94 -9.44 -0.90 -1.06
C GLN A 94 -8.11 -0.71 -0.31
N ALA A 95 -7.74 0.52 0.03
CA ALA A 95 -6.51 0.78 0.77
C ALA A 95 -6.52 0.15 2.17
N ILE A 96 -7.63 0.23 2.89
CA ILE A 96 -7.78 -0.33 4.23
C ILE A 96 -7.86 -1.86 4.19
N VAL A 97 -8.71 -2.42 3.31
CA VAL A 97 -9.06 -3.85 3.34
C VAL A 97 -8.08 -4.70 2.54
N LEU A 98 -7.55 -4.18 1.43
CA LEU A 98 -6.68 -4.93 0.52
C LEU A 98 -5.23 -4.52 0.65
N PHE A 99 -4.94 -3.22 0.53
CA PHE A 99 -3.55 -2.77 0.37
C PHE A 99 -2.79 -2.81 1.68
N ALA A 100 -3.34 -2.30 2.78
CA ALA A 100 -2.67 -2.34 4.08
C ALA A 100 -2.26 -3.78 4.49
N PRO A 101 -3.15 -4.80 4.46
CA PRO A 101 -2.75 -6.18 4.72
C PRO A 101 -1.71 -6.73 3.73
N SER A 102 -1.84 -6.39 2.44
CA SER A 102 -0.89 -6.82 1.41
C SER A 102 0.53 -6.30 1.66
N SER A 103 0.69 -5.12 2.27
CA SER A 103 2.01 -4.61 2.66
C SER A 103 2.69 -5.44 3.75
N VAL A 104 1.91 -6.15 4.57
CA VAL A 104 2.43 -7.11 5.54
C VAL A 104 2.92 -8.37 4.84
N LEU A 105 2.16 -8.88 3.87
CA LEU A 105 2.54 -10.05 3.07
C LEU A 105 3.89 -9.86 2.36
N GLY A 106 4.16 -8.66 1.84
CA GLY A 106 5.47 -8.34 1.25
C GLY A 106 6.65 -8.53 2.19
N GLY A 107 6.49 -8.15 3.46
CA GLY A 107 7.50 -8.38 4.49
C GLY A 107 7.67 -9.86 4.83
N TYR A 108 6.56 -10.60 4.90
CA TYR A 108 6.58 -12.04 5.15
C TYR A 108 7.34 -12.80 4.05
N VAL A 109 7.12 -12.45 2.78
CA VAL A 109 7.83 -13.01 1.63
C VAL A 109 9.34 -12.78 1.75
N TYR A 110 9.77 -11.56 2.11
CA TYR A 110 11.20 -11.25 2.29
C TYR A 110 11.84 -12.09 3.41
N LEU A 111 11.19 -12.12 4.59
CA LEU A 111 11.74 -12.84 5.75
C LEU A 111 11.85 -14.34 5.51
N ASN A 112 10.87 -14.94 4.83
CA ASN A 112 10.92 -16.36 4.45
C ASN A 112 12.03 -16.66 3.44
N ARG A 113 12.30 -15.75 2.49
CA ARG A 113 13.43 -15.89 1.57
C ARG A 113 14.76 -15.83 2.31
N LYS A 114 14.89 -14.90 3.28
CA LYS A 114 16.11 -14.76 4.08
C LYS A 114 16.37 -15.98 4.98
N LYS A 115 15.34 -16.61 5.54
CA LYS A 115 15.49 -17.82 6.38
C LYS A 115 15.99 -19.05 5.59
N LYS A 116 15.74 -19.09 4.28
CA LYS A 116 16.18 -20.19 3.39
C LYS A 116 17.59 -19.99 2.81
N SER A 117 18.19 -18.81 2.98
CA SER A 117 19.54 -18.47 2.52
C SER A 117 20.54 -18.59 3.65
#